data_AF-A0A7V2KR96-F1
#
_entry.id   AF-A0A7V2KR96-F1
#
_cell.length_a   1.000
_cell.length_b   1.000
_cell.length_c   1.000
_cell.angle_alpha   90.00
_cell.angle_beta   90.00
_cell.angle_gamma   90.00
#
_symmetry.space_group_name_H-M   'P 1'
#
loop_
_entity.id
_entity.type
_entity.pdbx_description
1 polymer ?
#
loop_
_entity_poly.entity_id
_entity_poly.type
_entity_poly.pdbx_seq_one_letter_code
_entity_poly.pdbx_strand_id
1 'polypeptide(L)'
;MSTRQPLVPVPGERFFSEIKEIMVPAKEDKTKEEKLEMMRHSAAHIMAEAVLSIFPNARFGIGPAIDDGFYYDFELPCPLTTDDLPVIASRMDEIITKDLPFLRDEISKDEAKKIFKDQPYKMELIEEIEEDKVSIYRQGEFTDLCRGPHVKTTGEIPRDALRLDKIAGAYWKGSEKNPMLQRIYGLLFTSRQELNEYMEKQEEIKKRDHRKIGKDLDLFVFSDLVGKGLPLFTEKGSIIRRELECFVVDEEIKRGYKHVYTPDLAKIELYETSGHYPYYKDTMYPVMKVEEEELMLRPMTCPHHFELYASKPRSYRELPFRIAELAKQFRYEKSGELTGLMRVRSFCLADSHIICKPEQAMGEVNTVLDLIEYVTATLGLDTGDNYRYRLSLGDRKDSTKYYKDEQSWDFAEELLRRVLTQRKANFFEAEREAAFYGPKIDIQMKSFAGKEDTVFTVQYDFVMPKRFKLTYIDKDQKEKEPIVIHRSSIGAIERTMAFLIERYCGAFPVWLSPVQVSIIPVADRHTDYATKL
;
A
#
# COMPACT_ATOMS: atom_id res chain seq x y z
N MET A 1 -4.60 -51.86 62.36
CA MET A 1 -5.72 -52.65 61.82
C MET A 1 -6.02 -52.06 60.45
N SER A 2 -5.40 -52.55 59.38
CA SER A 2 -5.70 -53.81 58.67
C SER A 2 -7.11 -53.71 58.05
N THR A 3 -7.30 -53.73 56.73
CA THR A 3 -6.75 -54.72 55.79
C THR A 3 -6.64 -54.18 54.34
N ARG A 4 -5.55 -54.59 53.68
CA ARG A 4 -5.30 -54.52 52.23
C ARG A 4 -5.79 -55.80 51.53
N GLN A 5 -5.92 -55.69 50.21
CA GLN A 5 -5.70 -56.71 49.14
C GLN A 5 -6.82 -57.73 48.83
N PRO A 6 -6.88 -58.34 47.60
CA PRO A 6 -5.77 -58.51 46.63
C PRO A 6 -6.04 -58.21 45.12
N LEU A 7 -4.92 -58.10 44.40
CA LEU A 7 -4.74 -58.26 42.95
C LEU A 7 -4.48 -59.75 42.62
N VAL A 8 -5.09 -60.30 41.57
CA VAL A 8 -4.67 -61.53 40.81
C VAL A 8 -5.33 -61.52 39.40
N PRO A 9 -4.89 -62.31 38.38
CA PRO A 9 -4.29 -61.79 37.12
C PRO A 9 -4.90 -62.33 35.77
N VAL A 10 -4.31 -61.83 34.66
CA VAL A 10 -4.37 -62.08 33.18
C VAL A 10 -4.86 -63.45 32.63
N PRO A 11 -5.33 -63.60 31.36
CA PRO A 11 -4.58 -63.40 30.07
C PRO A 11 -5.44 -62.73 28.94
N GLY A 12 -4.96 -62.10 27.87
CA GLY A 12 -3.85 -62.39 26.95
C GLY A 12 -4.21 -61.79 25.57
N GLU A 13 -3.25 -61.08 24.98
CA GLU A 13 -2.92 -60.91 23.55
C GLU A 13 -3.99 -60.83 22.43
N ARG A 14 -3.67 -59.88 21.51
CA ARG A 14 -4.08 -59.71 20.09
C ARG A 14 -5.35 -58.90 19.82
N PHE A 15 -5.16 -57.60 19.56
CA PHE A 15 -5.74 -56.90 18.40
C PHE A 15 -4.99 -55.56 18.21
N PHE A 16 -3.70 -55.65 17.89
CA PHE A 16 -2.95 -54.55 17.26
C PHE A 16 -2.49 -55.08 15.89
N SER A 17 -3.28 -54.80 14.87
CA SER A 17 -2.81 -54.87 13.48
C SER A 17 -3.77 -54.07 12.60
N GLU A 18 -3.18 -53.15 11.84
CA GLU A 18 -3.75 -52.36 10.74
C GLU A 18 -4.30 -50.97 11.09
N ILE A 19 -3.42 -50.10 11.57
CA ILE A 19 -3.41 -48.70 11.09
C ILE A 19 -2.29 -48.62 10.05
N LYS A 20 -2.66 -48.49 8.77
CA LYS A 20 -1.73 -48.17 7.70
C LYS A 20 -1.15 -46.78 7.97
N GLU A 21 0.10 -46.73 8.42
CA GLU A 21 0.96 -45.57 8.20
C GLU A 21 1.01 -45.31 6.69
N ILE A 22 0.29 -44.30 6.22
CA ILE A 22 0.62 -43.66 4.96
C ILE A 22 1.76 -42.68 5.29
N MET A 23 2.97 -43.23 5.36
CA MET A 23 4.19 -42.41 5.24
C MET A 23 4.19 -41.79 3.85
N VAL A 24 3.89 -40.50 3.79
CA VAL A 24 4.20 -39.67 2.62
C VAL A 24 5.72 -39.67 2.45
N PRO A 25 6.27 -39.93 1.25
CA PRO A 25 7.70 -40.04 1.05
C PRO A 25 8.40 -38.70 1.34
N ALA A 26 9.51 -38.75 2.07
CA ALA A 26 10.37 -37.60 2.33
C ALA A 26 11.33 -37.36 1.15
N LYS A 27 11.27 -36.16 0.57
CA LYS A 27 12.37 -35.18 0.42
C LYS A 27 12.12 -34.25 -0.77
N GLU A 28 11.40 -33.16 -0.50
CA GLU A 28 11.71 -31.87 -1.12
C GLU A 28 12.35 -31.02 -0.01
N ASP A 29 13.57 -30.54 -0.24
CA ASP A 29 14.24 -29.65 0.70
C ASP A 29 13.50 -28.31 0.65
N LYS A 30 12.46 -28.17 1.48
CA LYS A 30 11.69 -26.92 1.60
C LYS A 30 12.67 -25.77 1.81
N THR A 31 12.48 -24.72 1.03
CA THR A 31 13.26 -23.49 1.10
C THR A 31 13.15 -22.88 2.51
N LYS A 32 14.10 -21.99 2.86
CA LYS A 32 14.07 -21.29 4.16
C LYS A 32 12.73 -20.56 4.38
N GLU A 33 12.18 -19.97 3.32
CA GLU A 33 10.92 -19.23 3.33
C GLU A 33 9.71 -20.15 3.58
N GLU A 34 9.59 -21.27 2.86
CA GLU A 34 8.50 -22.24 3.05
C GLU A 34 8.53 -22.85 4.47
N LYS A 35 9.72 -23.08 5.03
CA LYS A 35 9.85 -23.54 6.43
C LYS A 35 9.37 -22.46 7.40
N LEU A 36 9.74 -21.21 7.18
CA LEU A 36 9.37 -20.11 8.05
C LEU A 36 7.86 -19.79 7.98
N GLU A 37 7.26 -19.85 6.79
CA GLU A 37 5.81 -19.73 6.61
C GLU A 37 5.06 -20.83 7.38
N MET A 38 5.51 -22.09 7.25
CA MET A 38 4.96 -23.22 7.98
C MET A 38 5.09 -23.06 9.51
N MET A 39 6.23 -22.55 9.99
CA MET A 39 6.44 -22.25 11.41
C MET A 39 5.52 -21.13 11.89
N ARG A 40 5.38 -20.04 11.13
CA ARG A 40 4.51 -18.91 11.44
C ARG A 40 3.04 -19.32 11.51
N HIS A 41 2.61 -20.12 10.54
CA HIS A 41 1.27 -20.67 10.52
C HIS A 41 0.98 -21.57 11.73
N SER A 42 1.96 -22.38 12.12
CA SER A 42 1.87 -23.21 13.32
C SER A 42 1.87 -22.38 14.61
N ALA A 43 2.65 -21.31 14.67
CA ALA A 43 2.62 -20.37 15.81
C ALA A 43 1.27 -19.65 15.93
N ALA A 44 0.57 -19.40 14.82
CA ALA A 44 -0.79 -18.88 14.83
C ALA A 44 -1.76 -19.85 15.55
N HIS A 45 -1.67 -21.16 15.28
CA HIS A 45 -2.50 -22.16 15.98
C HIS A 45 -2.13 -22.26 17.46
N ILE A 46 -0.85 -22.20 17.82
CA ILE A 46 -0.41 -22.15 19.22
C ILE A 46 -0.97 -20.92 19.93
N MET A 47 -1.02 -19.77 19.26
CA MET A 47 -1.66 -18.57 19.81
C MET A 47 -3.16 -18.77 19.99
N ALA A 48 -3.84 -19.41 19.05
CA ALA A 48 -5.27 -19.69 19.18
C ALA A 48 -5.58 -20.64 20.35
N GLU A 49 -4.79 -21.71 20.53
CA GLU A 49 -4.91 -22.59 21.68
C GLU A 49 -4.65 -21.83 23.00
N ALA A 50 -3.61 -20.97 23.03
CA ALA A 50 -3.31 -20.15 24.20
C ALA A 50 -4.46 -19.20 24.54
N VAL A 51 -5.05 -18.52 23.56
CA VAL A 51 -6.20 -17.62 23.76
C VAL A 51 -7.41 -18.40 24.24
N LEU A 52 -7.72 -19.56 23.65
CA LEU A 52 -8.85 -20.39 24.08
C LEU A 52 -8.68 -20.97 25.50
N SER A 53 -7.44 -21.22 25.92
CA SER A 53 -7.17 -21.63 27.31
C SER A 53 -7.49 -20.53 28.34
N ILE A 54 -7.41 -19.26 27.93
CA ILE A 54 -7.73 -18.09 28.76
C ILE A 54 -9.22 -17.73 28.62
N PHE A 55 -9.75 -17.83 27.41
CA PHE A 55 -11.13 -17.50 27.05
C PHE A 55 -11.83 -18.71 26.40
N PRO A 56 -12.34 -19.67 27.18
CA PRO A 56 -12.91 -20.92 26.63
C PRO A 56 -14.11 -20.72 25.70
N ASN A 57 -14.82 -19.60 25.85
CA ASN A 57 -15.98 -19.24 25.02
C ASN A 57 -15.63 -18.32 23.84
N ALA A 58 -14.34 -18.07 23.58
CA ALA A 58 -13.92 -17.26 22.44
C ALA A 58 -14.35 -17.89 21.12
N ARG A 59 -14.77 -17.06 20.18
CA ARG A 59 -14.96 -17.50 18.80
C ARG A 59 -13.80 -17.02 17.95
N PHE A 60 -13.27 -17.90 17.10
CA PHE A 60 -12.04 -17.61 16.36
C PHE A 60 -12.29 -17.69 14.85
N GLY A 61 -11.66 -16.75 14.14
CA GLY A 61 -11.81 -16.56 12.71
C GLY A 61 -10.61 -17.12 11.94
N ILE A 62 -9.90 -16.25 11.24
CA ILE A 62 -8.76 -16.61 10.39
C ILE A 62 -7.42 -16.31 11.08
N GLY A 63 -6.42 -17.16 10.83
CA GLY A 63 -5.07 -16.97 11.35
C GLY A 63 -3.97 -17.35 10.36
N PRO A 64 -3.73 -16.56 9.30
CA PRO A 64 -2.71 -16.85 8.31
C PRO A 64 -1.31 -16.46 8.79
N ALA A 65 -0.30 -17.06 8.15
CA ALA A 65 1.06 -16.54 8.17
C ALA A 65 1.14 -15.27 7.29
N ILE A 66 2.06 -14.37 7.66
CA ILE A 66 2.40 -13.15 6.93
C ILE A 66 3.92 -13.00 6.83
N ASP A 67 4.40 -12.04 6.03
CA ASP A 67 5.81 -11.86 5.66
C ASP A 67 6.81 -11.77 6.83
N ASP A 68 6.38 -11.27 7.98
CA ASP A 68 7.19 -11.09 9.19
C ASP A 68 6.69 -11.89 10.40
N GLY A 69 5.60 -12.63 10.24
CA GLY A 69 4.95 -13.29 11.38
C GLY A 69 3.62 -13.95 11.05
N PHE A 70 2.62 -13.72 11.90
CA PHE A 70 1.28 -14.26 11.77
C PHE A 70 0.29 -13.35 12.50
N TYR A 71 -0.99 -13.56 12.25
CA TYR A 71 -2.03 -13.00 13.12
C TYR A 71 -3.13 -14.02 13.35
N TYR A 72 -4.04 -13.74 14.29
CA TYR A 72 -5.27 -14.50 14.44
C TYR A 72 -6.40 -13.57 14.92
N ASP A 73 -7.60 -13.73 14.34
CA ASP A 73 -8.79 -12.95 14.66
C ASP A 73 -9.69 -13.66 15.67
N PHE A 74 -10.10 -12.93 16.72
CA PHE A 74 -10.95 -13.44 17.79
C PHE A 74 -12.15 -12.53 18.08
N GLU A 75 -13.32 -13.12 18.30
CA GLU A 75 -14.44 -12.50 19.00
C GLU A 75 -14.34 -12.89 20.48
N LEU A 76 -14.03 -11.90 21.32
CA LEU A 76 -13.81 -12.06 22.76
C LEU A 76 -14.84 -11.25 23.55
N PRO A 77 -15.20 -11.69 24.77
CA PRO A 77 -16.18 -10.99 25.60
C PRO A 77 -15.69 -9.62 26.10
N CYS A 78 -14.37 -9.41 26.13
CA CYS A 78 -13.75 -8.14 26.51
C CYS A 78 -12.67 -7.74 25.49
N PRO A 79 -12.43 -6.43 25.32
CA PRO A 79 -11.30 -5.94 24.54
C PRO A 79 -9.98 -6.30 25.20
N LEU A 80 -9.04 -6.84 24.42
CA LEU A 80 -7.66 -7.05 24.80
C LEU A 80 -6.91 -5.73 24.87
N THR A 81 -5.96 -5.69 25.77
CA THR A 81 -5.03 -4.60 26.01
C THR A 81 -3.60 -5.07 25.78
N THR A 82 -2.66 -4.14 25.69
CA THR A 82 -1.22 -4.48 25.56
C THR A 82 -0.70 -5.30 26.73
N ASP A 83 -1.33 -5.21 27.90
CA ASP A 83 -0.96 -5.92 29.12
C ASP A 83 -1.39 -7.40 29.09
N ASP A 84 -2.29 -7.78 28.17
CA ASP A 84 -2.72 -9.18 27.97
C ASP A 84 -1.72 -9.97 27.12
N LEU A 85 -0.92 -9.30 26.27
CA LEU A 85 0.04 -9.96 25.38
C LEU A 85 1.10 -10.79 26.14
N PRO A 86 1.71 -10.30 27.23
CA PRO A 86 2.61 -11.12 28.05
C PRO A 86 1.94 -12.38 28.63
N VAL A 87 0.66 -12.31 28.99
CA VAL A 87 -0.08 -13.45 29.55
C VAL A 87 -0.30 -14.51 28.47
N ILE A 88 -0.73 -14.10 27.28
CA ILE A 88 -0.92 -15.00 26.13
C ILE A 88 0.42 -15.61 25.71
N ALA A 89 1.48 -14.81 25.62
CA ALA A 89 2.81 -15.29 25.28
C ALA A 89 3.32 -16.35 26.27
N SER A 90 3.10 -16.16 27.58
CA SER A 90 3.46 -17.16 28.60
C SER A 90 2.70 -18.48 28.39
N ARG A 91 1.43 -18.43 27.98
CA ARG A 91 0.65 -19.65 27.65
C ARG A 91 1.13 -20.32 26.38
N MET A 92 1.53 -19.55 25.37
CA MET A 92 2.16 -20.10 24.16
C MET A 92 3.46 -20.83 24.50
N ASP A 93 4.30 -20.25 25.37
CA ASP A 93 5.54 -20.89 25.83
C ASP A 93 5.27 -22.21 26.57
N GLU A 94 4.23 -22.27 27.41
CA GLU A 94 3.80 -23.50 28.06
C GLU A 94 3.40 -24.58 27.05
N ILE A 95 2.67 -24.22 25.99
CA ILE A 95 2.25 -25.14 24.91
C ILE A 95 3.46 -25.64 24.12
N ILE A 96 4.35 -24.73 23.70
CA ILE A 96 5.57 -25.08 22.96
C ILE A 96 6.45 -26.04 23.77
N THR A 97 6.54 -25.83 25.09
CA THR A 97 7.34 -26.69 25.99
C THR A 97 6.79 -28.12 26.09
N LYS A 98 5.50 -28.33 25.85
CA LYS A 98 4.87 -29.67 25.87
C LYS A 98 5.20 -30.50 24.63
N ASP A 99 5.73 -29.90 23.57
CA ASP A 99 6.13 -30.57 22.32
C ASP A 99 5.02 -31.44 21.71
N LEU A 100 3.79 -30.91 21.71
CA LEU A 100 2.60 -31.60 21.22
C LEU A 100 2.64 -31.79 19.69
N PRO A 101 2.19 -32.95 19.15
CA PRO A 101 2.14 -33.18 17.71
C PRO A 101 0.99 -32.44 17.03
N PHE A 102 1.22 -32.00 15.79
CA PHE A 102 0.16 -31.53 14.89
C PHE A 102 -0.42 -32.72 14.12
N LEU A 103 -1.67 -33.07 14.41
CA LEU A 103 -2.36 -34.19 13.78
C LEU A 103 -3.33 -33.67 12.72
N ARG A 104 -3.10 -34.06 11.46
CA ARG A 104 -3.97 -33.71 10.32
C ARG A 104 -4.97 -34.82 10.08
N ASP A 105 -6.25 -34.48 10.09
CA ASP A 105 -7.34 -35.36 9.69
C ASP A 105 -8.08 -34.77 8.48
N GLU A 106 -8.54 -35.63 7.57
CA GLU A 106 -9.50 -35.26 6.52
C GLU A 106 -10.87 -35.82 6.85
N ILE A 107 -11.84 -34.94 7.03
CA ILE A 107 -13.19 -35.27 7.48
C ILE A 107 -14.22 -34.72 6.50
N SER A 108 -15.43 -35.26 6.55
CA SER A 108 -16.55 -34.70 5.78
C SER A 108 -16.95 -33.33 6.29
N LYS A 109 -17.54 -32.50 5.42
CA LYS A 109 -18.15 -31.23 5.84
C LYS A 109 -19.15 -31.39 6.99
N ASP A 110 -19.96 -32.45 6.98
CA ASP A 110 -20.95 -32.68 8.03
C ASP A 110 -20.31 -32.98 9.39
N GLU A 111 -19.19 -33.71 9.41
CA GLU A 111 -18.41 -33.92 10.64
C GLU A 111 -17.74 -32.63 11.11
N ALA A 112 -17.18 -31.85 10.20
CA ALA A 112 -16.59 -30.55 10.52
C ALA A 112 -17.63 -29.60 11.12
N LYS A 113 -18.84 -29.53 10.54
CA LYS A 113 -19.95 -28.73 11.06
C LYS A 113 -20.37 -29.15 12.47
N LYS A 114 -20.25 -30.43 12.83
CA LYS A 114 -20.51 -30.91 14.19
C LYS A 114 -19.42 -30.46 15.17
N ILE A 115 -18.16 -30.49 14.76
CA ILE A 115 -17.01 -30.06 15.57
C ILE A 115 -17.07 -28.55 15.82
N PHE A 116 -17.34 -27.75 14.78
CA PHE A 116 -17.31 -26.28 14.82
C PHE A 116 -18.68 -25.63 15.06
N LYS A 117 -19.66 -26.38 15.57
CA LYS A 117 -21.05 -25.89 15.75
C LYS A 117 -21.16 -24.57 16.53
N ASP A 118 -20.26 -24.36 17.49
CA ASP A 118 -20.23 -23.18 18.37
C ASP A 118 -19.29 -22.07 17.85
N GLN A 119 -18.68 -22.29 16.68
CA GLN A 119 -17.69 -21.42 16.02
C GLN A 119 -18.26 -20.85 14.71
N PRO A 120 -19.06 -19.77 14.75
CA PRO A 120 -19.82 -19.29 13.59
C PRO A 120 -18.94 -18.92 12.40
N TYR A 121 -17.76 -18.34 12.65
CA TYR A 121 -16.81 -17.98 11.60
C TYR A 121 -16.25 -19.19 10.86
N LYS A 122 -15.99 -20.29 11.57
CA LYS A 122 -15.54 -21.56 10.97
C LYS A 122 -16.68 -22.24 10.21
N MET A 123 -17.90 -22.17 10.71
CA MET A 123 -19.08 -22.67 10.00
C MET A 123 -19.26 -22.01 8.63
N GLU A 124 -19.13 -20.68 8.58
CA GLU A 124 -19.20 -19.92 7.32
C GLU A 124 -18.09 -20.36 6.34
N LEU A 125 -16.85 -20.50 6.82
CA LEU A 125 -15.74 -20.98 5.98
C LEU A 125 -15.98 -22.41 5.46
N ILE A 126 -16.55 -23.31 6.25
CA ILE A 126 -16.87 -24.68 5.82
C ILE A 126 -17.91 -24.68 4.69
N GLU A 127 -18.86 -23.75 4.72
CA GLU A 127 -19.90 -23.63 3.69
C GLU A 127 -19.39 -23.06 2.37
N GLU A 128 -18.35 -22.23 2.42
CA GLU A 128 -17.73 -21.64 1.22
C GLU A 128 -16.75 -22.57 0.51
N ILE A 129 -16.20 -23.56 1.21
CA ILE A 129 -15.38 -24.59 0.59
C ILE A 129 -16.26 -25.37 -0.39
N GLU A 130 -15.81 -25.61 -1.63
CA GLU A 130 -16.59 -26.35 -2.61
C GLU A 130 -16.44 -27.87 -2.41
N GLU A 131 -15.27 -28.31 -1.97
CA GLU A 131 -14.91 -29.72 -1.78
C GLU A 131 -15.74 -30.42 -0.67
N ASP A 132 -16.12 -31.69 -0.86
CA ASP A 132 -16.93 -32.43 0.13
C ASP A 132 -16.19 -32.80 1.42
N LYS A 133 -14.85 -32.77 1.36
CA LYS A 133 -13.95 -33.03 2.48
C LYS A 133 -13.16 -31.80 2.83
N VAL A 134 -12.95 -31.60 4.12
CA VAL A 134 -12.12 -30.54 4.68
C VAL A 134 -11.01 -31.13 5.53
N SER A 135 -9.90 -30.41 5.61
CA SER A 135 -8.82 -30.77 6.53
C SER A 135 -8.96 -30.02 7.84
N ILE A 136 -8.71 -30.73 8.93
CA ILE A 136 -8.60 -30.17 10.27
C ILE A 136 -7.24 -30.52 10.86
N TYR A 137 -6.73 -29.63 11.72
CA TYR A 137 -5.54 -29.88 12.50
C TYR A 137 -5.88 -29.88 13.98
N ARG A 138 -5.34 -30.87 14.69
CA ARG A 138 -5.47 -31.01 16.14
C ARG A 138 -4.10 -30.84 16.79
N GLN A 139 -4.03 -30.02 17.81
CA GLN A 139 -2.89 -29.87 18.71
C GLN A 139 -3.42 -29.77 20.14
N GLY A 140 -2.97 -30.64 21.05
CA GLY A 140 -3.48 -30.63 22.42
C GLY A 140 -5.00 -30.73 22.49
N GLU A 141 -5.64 -29.73 23.11
CA GLU A 141 -7.10 -29.61 23.21
C GLU A 141 -7.72 -28.74 22.09
N PHE A 142 -6.89 -28.12 21.25
CA PHE A 142 -7.31 -27.24 20.18
C PHE A 142 -7.50 -27.99 18.85
N THR A 143 -8.59 -27.68 18.15
CA THR A 143 -8.88 -28.18 16.81
C THR A 143 -9.23 -27.01 15.91
N ASP A 144 -8.60 -26.95 14.73
CA ASP A 144 -8.82 -25.87 13.76
C ASP A 144 -9.09 -26.38 12.35
N LEU A 145 -9.90 -25.63 11.60
CA LEU A 145 -10.13 -25.81 10.18
C LEU A 145 -9.00 -25.15 9.40
N CYS A 146 -8.13 -25.96 8.81
CA CYS A 146 -6.91 -25.48 8.19
C CYS A 146 -6.40 -26.46 7.12
N ARG A 147 -5.91 -25.93 6.00
CA ARG A 147 -5.28 -26.72 4.93
C ARG A 147 -3.83 -27.11 5.27
N GLY A 148 -3.14 -26.29 6.05
CA GLY A 148 -1.71 -26.42 6.38
C GLY A 148 -0.80 -25.98 5.23
N PRO A 149 0.50 -26.36 5.25
CA PRO A 149 1.12 -27.31 6.17
C PRO A 149 1.47 -26.73 7.55
N HIS A 150 1.71 -27.63 8.53
CA HIS A 150 2.22 -27.31 9.87
C HIS A 150 3.58 -27.99 10.13
N VAL A 151 4.30 -27.49 11.12
CA VAL A 151 5.47 -28.19 11.71
C VAL A 151 5.03 -29.51 12.36
N LYS A 152 5.96 -30.43 12.63
CA LYS A 152 5.56 -31.75 13.18
C LYS A 152 5.07 -31.64 14.61
N THR A 153 5.74 -30.83 15.42
CA THR A 153 5.42 -30.64 16.82
C THR A 153 5.52 -29.17 17.20
N THR A 154 4.76 -28.76 18.21
CA THR A 154 4.79 -27.40 18.76
C THR A 154 6.19 -27.00 19.27
N GLY A 155 7.04 -27.95 19.66
CA GLY A 155 8.41 -27.71 20.09
C GLY A 155 9.38 -27.32 18.98
N GLU A 156 9.01 -27.46 17.70
CA GLU A 156 9.82 -26.96 16.57
C GLU A 156 9.80 -25.43 16.46
N ILE A 157 8.93 -24.73 17.19
CA ILE A 157 8.85 -23.27 17.20
C ILE A 157 9.92 -22.68 18.16
N PRO A 158 10.86 -21.86 17.65
CA PRO A 158 11.90 -21.25 18.47
C PRO A 158 11.30 -20.16 19.37
N ARG A 159 11.11 -20.48 20.65
CA ARG A 159 10.55 -19.57 21.66
C ARG A 159 11.29 -18.23 21.76
N ASP A 160 12.61 -18.26 21.62
CA ASP A 160 13.46 -17.07 21.71
C ASP A 160 13.42 -16.19 20.46
N ALA A 161 12.79 -16.67 19.38
CA ALA A 161 12.56 -15.94 18.14
C ALA A 161 11.06 -15.66 17.87
N LEU A 162 10.20 -15.91 18.87
CA LEU A 162 8.76 -15.69 18.85
C LEU A 162 8.40 -14.52 19.77
N ARG A 163 7.52 -13.62 19.30
CA ARG A 163 7.03 -12.51 20.13
C ARG A 163 5.64 -12.04 19.68
N LEU A 164 4.74 -11.77 20.61
CA LEU A 164 3.50 -11.03 20.29
C LEU A 164 3.81 -9.53 20.16
N ASP A 165 3.30 -8.91 19.08
CA ASP A 165 3.63 -7.53 18.69
C ASP A 165 2.54 -6.54 19.12
N LYS A 166 1.34 -6.64 18.54
CA LYS A 166 0.26 -5.67 18.72
C LYS A 166 -1.12 -6.28 18.57
N ILE A 167 -2.12 -5.52 19.01
CA ILE A 167 -3.54 -5.83 18.86
C ILE A 167 -4.16 -4.81 17.90
N ALA A 168 -5.02 -5.26 16.99
CA ALA A 168 -5.76 -4.40 16.08
C ALA A 168 -7.24 -4.82 16.00
N GLY A 169 -8.11 -3.94 15.53
CA GLY A 169 -9.47 -4.30 15.13
C GLY A 169 -9.50 -4.74 13.67
N ALA A 170 -10.21 -5.82 13.36
CA ALA A 170 -10.42 -6.28 11.98
C ALA A 170 -11.89 -6.63 11.78
N TYR A 171 -12.50 -6.11 10.72
CA TYR A 171 -13.85 -6.53 10.35
C TYR A 171 -13.82 -7.89 9.66
N TRP A 172 -14.74 -8.77 10.02
CA TRP A 172 -14.86 -10.07 9.36
C TRP A 172 -15.04 -9.91 7.85
N LYS A 173 -14.24 -10.64 7.05
CA LYS A 173 -14.15 -10.52 5.57
C LYS A 173 -13.86 -9.11 5.05
N GLY A 174 -13.28 -8.23 5.88
CA GLY A 174 -12.89 -6.87 5.49
C GLY A 174 -14.07 -5.91 5.24
N SER A 175 -15.28 -6.27 5.67
CA SER A 175 -16.48 -5.45 5.48
C SER A 175 -16.93 -4.80 6.79
N GLU A 176 -17.01 -3.47 6.82
CA GLU A 176 -17.49 -2.69 7.97
C GLU A 176 -18.93 -3.02 8.42
N LYS A 177 -19.69 -3.75 7.59
CA LYS A 177 -21.04 -4.24 7.90
C LYS A 177 -21.04 -5.49 8.79
N ASN A 178 -19.89 -6.15 8.93
CA ASN A 178 -19.74 -7.39 9.68
C ASN A 178 -19.23 -7.13 11.11
N PRO A 179 -19.30 -8.12 12.02
CA PRO A 179 -18.75 -7.98 13.36
C PRO A 179 -17.26 -7.59 13.36
N MET A 180 -16.89 -6.71 14.28
CA MET A 180 -15.49 -6.33 14.50
C MET A 180 -14.83 -7.36 15.42
N LEU A 181 -13.75 -7.96 14.93
CA LEU A 181 -12.91 -8.92 15.64
C LEU A 181 -11.66 -8.24 16.19
N GLN A 182 -11.04 -8.88 17.17
CA GLN A 182 -9.77 -8.49 17.75
C GLN A 182 -8.66 -9.35 17.17
N ARG A 183 -7.76 -8.71 16.43
CA ARG A 183 -6.63 -9.33 15.77
C ARG A 183 -5.39 -9.23 16.65
N ILE A 184 -4.78 -10.36 16.97
CA ILE A 184 -3.48 -10.40 17.65
C ILE A 184 -2.41 -10.69 16.61
N TYR A 185 -1.37 -9.86 16.55
CA TYR A 185 -0.20 -10.07 15.69
C TYR A 185 0.95 -10.71 16.49
N GLY A 186 1.60 -11.70 15.89
CA GLY A 186 2.83 -12.31 16.37
C GLY A 186 3.93 -12.25 15.32
N LEU A 187 5.16 -12.15 15.78
CA LEU A 187 6.39 -12.17 14.99
C LEU A 187 7.11 -13.49 15.21
N LEU A 188 7.63 -14.07 14.13
CA LEU A 188 8.44 -15.28 14.23
C LEU A 188 9.54 -15.28 13.15
N PHE A 189 10.77 -15.51 13.61
CA PHE A 189 11.98 -15.58 12.81
C PHE A 189 12.74 -16.88 13.07
N THR A 190 13.79 -17.14 12.29
CA THR A 190 14.57 -18.37 12.45
C THR A 190 15.53 -18.32 13.66
N SER A 191 15.80 -17.12 14.18
CA SER A 191 16.64 -16.92 15.36
C SER A 191 16.26 -15.67 16.15
N ARG A 192 16.65 -15.64 17.43
CA ARG A 192 16.54 -14.45 18.28
C ARG A 192 17.24 -13.22 17.70
N GLN A 193 18.37 -13.44 17.01
CA GLN A 193 19.10 -12.36 16.37
C GLN A 193 18.26 -11.69 15.28
N GLU A 194 17.68 -12.48 14.36
CA GLU A 194 16.81 -11.95 13.30
C GLU A 194 15.58 -11.20 13.87
N LEU A 195 14.99 -11.71 14.95
CA LEU A 195 13.90 -11.03 15.65
C LEU A 195 14.36 -9.67 16.22
N ASN A 196 15.51 -9.63 16.89
CA ASN A 196 16.04 -8.38 17.43
C ASN A 196 16.37 -7.36 16.34
N GLU A 197 17.00 -7.80 15.24
CA GLU A 197 17.30 -6.95 14.07
C GLU A 197 16.01 -6.38 13.46
N TYR A 198 14.95 -7.19 13.35
CA TYR A 198 13.64 -6.72 12.92
C TYR A 198 13.06 -5.69 13.89
N MET A 199 13.11 -5.94 15.20
CA MET A 199 12.60 -5.01 16.22
C MET A 199 13.35 -3.67 16.21
N GLU A 200 14.68 -3.68 16.10
CA GLU A 200 15.49 -2.47 15.98
C GLU A 200 15.10 -1.67 14.73
N LYS A 201 14.90 -2.36 13.59
CA LYS A 201 14.42 -1.74 12.36
C LYS A 201 13.03 -1.12 12.54
N GLN A 202 12.11 -1.78 13.23
CA GLN A 202 10.77 -1.22 13.50
C GLN A 202 10.83 0.03 14.38
N GLU A 203 11.71 0.07 15.37
CA GLU A 203 11.90 1.27 16.19
C GLU A 203 12.49 2.43 15.37
N GLU A 204 13.43 2.16 14.47
CA GLU A 204 13.93 3.17 13.53
C GLU A 204 12.85 3.66 12.57
N ILE A 205 11.95 2.79 12.09
CA ILE A 205 10.78 3.17 11.28
C ILE A 205 9.86 4.10 12.07
N LYS A 206 9.54 3.79 13.33
CA LYS A 206 8.68 4.64 14.17
C LYS A 206 9.29 6.00 14.44
N LYS A 207 10.62 6.09 14.60
CA LYS A 207 11.32 7.37 14.77
C LYS A 207 11.25 8.25 13.52
N ARG A 208 11.14 7.64 12.35
CA ARG A 208 11.08 8.31 11.04
C ARG A 208 9.67 8.61 10.56
N ASP A 209 8.63 8.21 11.30
CA ASP A 209 7.24 8.44 10.91
C ASP A 209 6.95 9.93 10.74
N HIS A 210 6.61 10.34 9.52
CA HIS A 210 6.33 11.75 9.20
C HIS A 210 5.16 12.32 9.99
N ARG A 211 4.23 11.49 10.48
CA ARG A 211 3.10 11.94 11.31
C ARG A 211 3.56 12.37 12.69
N LYS A 212 4.54 11.66 13.25
CA LYS A 212 5.14 11.97 14.54
C LYS A 212 6.05 13.20 14.40
N ILE A 213 7.01 13.14 13.47
CA ILE A 213 7.95 14.25 13.25
C ILE A 213 7.22 15.51 12.81
N GLY A 214 6.25 15.40 11.91
CA GLY A 214 5.48 16.54 11.42
C GLY A 214 4.69 17.25 12.52
N LYS A 215 4.23 16.50 13.53
CA LYS A 215 3.62 17.07 14.73
C LYS A 215 4.67 17.69 15.65
N ASP A 216 5.77 16.98 15.92
CA ASP A 216 6.84 17.42 16.83
C ASP A 216 7.53 18.70 16.33
N LEU A 217 7.62 18.87 15.00
CA LEU A 217 8.18 20.06 14.35
C LEU A 217 7.14 21.14 14.00
N ASP A 218 5.87 20.92 14.35
CA ASP A 218 4.77 21.85 14.05
C ASP A 218 4.68 22.18 12.55
N LEU A 219 4.59 21.16 11.69
CA LEU A 219 4.52 21.30 10.22
C LEU A 219 3.08 21.21 9.69
N PHE A 220 2.27 20.31 10.26
CA PHE A 220 0.87 20.15 9.87
C PHE A 220 0.07 19.54 11.00
N VAL A 221 -1.24 19.76 10.96
CA VAL A 221 -2.21 19.18 11.88
C VAL A 221 -3.41 18.62 11.13
N PHE A 222 -4.10 17.68 11.76
CA PHE A 222 -5.41 17.21 11.31
C PHE A 222 -6.45 17.62 12.33
N SER A 223 -7.64 18.00 11.85
CA SER A 223 -8.77 18.37 12.68
C SER A 223 -9.94 17.45 12.35
N ASP A 224 -10.49 16.79 13.36
CA ASP A 224 -11.69 15.96 13.19
C ASP A 224 -12.88 16.78 12.67
N LEU A 225 -12.95 18.06 13.04
CA LEU A 225 -13.99 18.98 12.55
C LEU A 225 -13.81 19.34 11.07
N VAL A 226 -12.57 19.41 10.58
CA VAL A 226 -12.29 19.68 9.16
C VAL A 226 -12.52 18.42 8.31
N GLY A 227 -12.10 17.26 8.82
CA GLY A 227 -12.34 15.97 8.20
C GLY A 227 -11.07 15.15 7.93
N LYS A 228 -11.25 13.84 7.78
CA LYS A 228 -10.15 12.89 7.59
C LYS A 228 -9.50 13.06 6.20
N GLY A 229 -8.17 13.03 6.18
CA GLY A 229 -7.38 13.12 4.94
C GLY A 229 -7.34 14.52 4.34
N LEU A 230 -7.63 15.55 5.13
CA LEU A 230 -7.57 16.96 4.76
C LEU A 230 -6.56 17.67 5.68
N PRO A 231 -5.26 17.66 5.32
CA PRO A 231 -4.22 18.23 6.17
C PRO A 231 -4.33 19.76 6.25
N LEU A 232 -4.06 20.30 7.43
CA LEU A 232 -3.89 21.74 7.65
C LEU A 232 -2.40 22.01 7.83
N PHE A 233 -1.80 22.76 6.92
CA PHE A 233 -0.41 23.17 7.04
C PHE A 233 -0.28 24.36 7.99
N THR A 234 0.68 24.28 8.91
CA THR A 234 1.04 25.37 9.82
C THR A 234 1.92 26.38 9.08
N GLU A 235 2.38 27.44 9.75
CA GLU A 235 3.35 28.38 9.18
C GLU A 235 4.61 27.65 8.68
N LYS A 236 5.21 26.81 9.52
CA LYS A 236 6.45 26.11 9.18
C LYS A 236 6.27 25.11 8.04
N GLY A 237 5.20 24.32 8.05
CA GLY A 237 4.95 23.39 6.95
C GLY A 237 4.61 24.11 5.64
N SER A 238 3.93 25.26 5.73
CA SER A 238 3.62 26.09 4.56
C SER A 238 4.88 26.68 3.92
N ILE A 239 5.94 26.98 4.69
CA ILE A 239 7.24 27.38 4.13
C ILE A 239 7.81 26.26 3.27
N ILE A 240 7.92 25.03 3.81
CA ILE A 240 8.43 23.87 3.06
C ILE A 240 7.63 23.67 1.77
N ARG A 241 6.29 23.69 1.89
CA ARG A 241 5.37 23.56 0.76
C ARG A 241 5.65 24.61 -0.30
N ARG A 242 5.76 25.88 0.08
CA ARG A 242 6.01 27.00 -0.84
C ARG A 242 7.36 26.87 -1.53
N GLU A 243 8.42 26.47 -0.82
CA GLU A 243 9.74 26.27 -1.44
C GLU A 243 9.71 25.16 -2.49
N LEU A 244 8.99 24.06 -2.22
CA LEU A 244 8.79 22.98 -3.20
C LEU A 244 7.97 23.43 -4.42
N GLU A 245 6.89 24.17 -4.18
CA GLU A 245 6.03 24.73 -5.22
C GLU A 245 6.79 25.73 -6.11
N CYS A 246 7.53 26.66 -5.52
CA CYS A 246 8.37 27.62 -6.26
C CYS A 246 9.47 26.91 -7.05
N PHE A 247 10.20 25.98 -6.42
CA PHE A 247 11.24 25.20 -7.07
C PHE A 247 10.72 24.50 -8.33
N VAL A 248 9.62 23.75 -8.21
CA VAL A 248 9.13 22.96 -9.33
C VAL A 248 8.57 23.83 -10.46
N VAL A 249 7.85 24.91 -10.13
CA VAL A 249 7.32 25.85 -11.14
C VAL A 249 8.46 26.53 -11.90
N ASP A 250 9.49 27.01 -11.19
CA ASP A 250 10.64 27.66 -11.83
C ASP A 250 11.41 26.69 -12.75
N GLU A 251 11.61 25.46 -12.32
CA GLU A 251 12.28 24.43 -13.13
C GLU A 251 11.48 24.01 -14.36
N GLU A 252 10.15 23.99 -14.26
CA GLU A 252 9.24 23.72 -15.37
C GLU A 252 9.22 24.90 -16.36
N ILE A 253 9.15 26.14 -15.89
CA ILE A 253 9.19 27.33 -16.75
C ILE A 253 10.52 27.38 -17.53
N LYS A 254 11.66 27.10 -16.88
CA LYS A 254 12.98 27.02 -17.53
C LYS A 254 13.03 25.99 -18.66
N ARG A 255 12.21 24.93 -18.58
CA ARG A 255 12.09 23.86 -19.58
C ARG A 255 10.96 24.09 -20.60
N GLY A 256 10.36 25.29 -20.59
CA GLY A 256 9.37 25.71 -21.57
C GLY A 256 7.95 25.21 -21.32
N TYR A 257 7.64 24.78 -20.08
CA TYR A 257 6.27 24.52 -19.68
C TYR A 257 5.50 25.83 -19.50
N LYS A 258 4.22 25.81 -19.87
CA LYS A 258 3.31 26.94 -19.75
C LYS A 258 2.40 26.69 -18.55
N HIS A 259 2.64 27.40 -17.46
CA HIS A 259 1.80 27.31 -16.27
C HIS A 259 0.45 27.99 -16.49
N VAL A 260 -0.61 27.31 -16.07
CA VAL A 260 -1.99 27.78 -16.14
C VAL A 260 -2.69 27.57 -14.80
N TYR A 261 -3.91 28.08 -14.69
CA TYR A 261 -4.82 27.81 -13.59
C TYR A 261 -6.16 27.39 -14.17
N THR A 262 -6.68 26.25 -13.72
CA THR A 262 -8.00 25.77 -14.12
C THR A 262 -8.91 25.56 -12.89
N PRO A 263 -10.24 25.62 -13.05
CA PRO A 263 -11.16 25.42 -11.92
C PRO A 263 -11.00 24.08 -11.22
N ASP A 264 -11.29 24.04 -9.92
CA ASP A 264 -11.33 22.80 -9.12
C ASP A 264 -12.65 22.00 -9.31
N LEU A 265 -13.61 22.60 -10.02
CA LEU A 265 -14.93 22.07 -10.30
C LEU A 265 -15.17 22.01 -11.80
N ALA A 266 -15.85 20.97 -12.25
CA ALA A 266 -16.38 20.92 -13.61
C ALA A 266 -17.70 20.17 -13.67
N LYS A 267 -18.40 20.40 -14.78
CA LYS A 267 -19.56 19.62 -15.20
C LYS A 267 -19.23 18.13 -15.27
N ILE A 268 -20.16 17.29 -14.83
CA ILE A 268 -20.01 15.83 -14.89
C ILE A 268 -19.70 15.34 -16.32
N GLU A 269 -20.28 15.99 -17.32
CA GLU A 269 -20.11 15.69 -18.74
C GLU A 269 -18.66 15.77 -19.21
N LEU A 270 -17.83 16.60 -18.56
CA LEU A 270 -16.38 16.67 -18.84
C LEU A 270 -15.70 15.34 -18.46
N TYR A 271 -16.10 14.76 -17.32
CA TYR A 271 -15.56 13.50 -16.82
C TYR A 271 -16.16 12.28 -17.53
N GLU A 272 -17.38 12.39 -18.06
CA GLU A 272 -17.97 11.37 -18.93
C GLU A 272 -17.28 11.35 -20.30
N THR A 273 -17.05 12.52 -20.88
CA THR A 273 -16.34 12.67 -22.16
C THR A 273 -14.94 12.08 -22.08
N SER A 274 -14.19 12.42 -21.03
CA SER A 274 -12.88 11.82 -20.76
C SER A 274 -12.95 10.34 -20.39
N GLY A 275 -14.11 9.82 -19.96
CA GLY A 275 -14.29 8.43 -19.55
C GLY A 275 -13.89 8.14 -18.12
N HIS A 276 -13.40 9.13 -17.38
CA HIS A 276 -13.03 8.96 -15.98
C HIS A 276 -14.23 8.66 -15.10
N TYR A 277 -15.39 9.27 -15.36
CA TYR A 277 -16.56 9.04 -14.51
C TYR A 277 -17.04 7.56 -14.55
N PRO A 278 -17.23 6.92 -15.72
CA PRO A 278 -17.54 5.48 -15.77
C PRO A 278 -16.55 4.56 -15.06
N TYR A 279 -15.24 4.85 -15.13
CA TYR A 279 -14.20 3.96 -14.58
C TYR A 279 -13.84 4.25 -13.11
N TYR A 280 -14.04 5.48 -12.64
CA TYR A 280 -13.56 5.95 -11.34
C TYR A 280 -14.65 6.54 -10.45
N LYS A 281 -15.94 6.36 -10.78
CA LYS A 281 -17.07 6.90 -10.00
C LYS A 281 -16.95 6.64 -8.49
N ASP A 282 -16.57 5.42 -8.11
CA ASP A 282 -16.49 5.00 -6.70
C ASP A 282 -15.31 5.62 -5.93
N THR A 283 -14.34 6.21 -6.64
CA THR A 283 -13.19 6.91 -6.08
C THR A 283 -13.23 8.43 -6.31
N MET A 284 -14.33 8.95 -6.87
CA MET A 284 -14.59 10.37 -7.04
C MET A 284 -15.54 10.89 -5.95
N TYR A 285 -15.45 12.19 -5.66
CA TYR A 285 -16.38 12.82 -4.71
C TYR A 285 -17.81 12.85 -5.29
N PRO A 286 -18.85 12.87 -4.42
CA PRO A 286 -20.23 12.94 -4.87
C PRO A 286 -20.51 14.15 -5.76
N VAL A 287 -21.45 13.99 -6.70
CA VAL A 287 -21.96 15.07 -7.55
C VAL A 287 -22.68 16.10 -6.69
N MET A 288 -22.35 17.37 -6.90
CA MET A 288 -23.04 18.53 -6.34
C MET A 288 -24.06 19.03 -7.37
N LYS A 289 -25.33 19.10 -6.97
CA LYS A 289 -26.39 19.71 -7.79
C LYS A 289 -26.49 21.18 -7.47
N VAL A 290 -26.18 22.04 -8.44
CA VAL A 290 -26.22 23.50 -8.32
C VAL A 290 -27.14 24.00 -9.43
N GLU A 291 -28.36 24.43 -9.05
CA GLU A 291 -29.40 24.83 -10.00
C GLU A 291 -29.70 23.70 -11.02
N GLU A 292 -29.43 23.96 -12.30
CA GLU A 292 -29.60 23.00 -13.41
C GLU A 292 -28.31 22.23 -13.75
N GLU A 293 -27.20 22.50 -13.05
CA GLU A 293 -25.90 21.88 -13.32
C GLU A 293 -25.53 20.79 -12.30
N GLU A 294 -24.92 19.72 -12.81
CA GLU A 294 -24.28 18.68 -12.01
C GLU A 294 -22.76 18.88 -12.04
N LEU A 295 -22.22 19.38 -10.93
CA LEU A 295 -20.80 19.70 -10.78
C LEU A 295 -20.09 18.66 -9.90
N MET A 296 -18.81 18.47 -10.14
CA MET A 296 -17.97 17.58 -9.35
C MET A 296 -16.58 18.17 -9.14
N LEU A 297 -16.01 17.92 -7.96
CA LEU A 297 -14.60 18.20 -7.66
C LEU A 297 -13.70 17.37 -8.57
N ARG A 298 -12.70 18.02 -9.18
CA ARG A 298 -11.81 17.35 -10.11
C ARG A 298 -10.96 16.26 -9.41
N PRO A 299 -11.01 15.00 -9.86
CA PRO A 299 -10.07 13.98 -9.39
C PRO A 299 -8.72 14.03 -10.11
N MET A 300 -8.66 14.79 -11.21
CA MET A 300 -7.52 14.98 -12.09
C MET A 300 -7.69 16.21 -12.98
N THR A 301 -6.58 16.72 -13.51
CA THR A 301 -6.57 17.98 -14.26
C THR A 301 -6.64 17.79 -15.78
N CYS A 302 -6.37 16.57 -16.28
CA CYS A 302 -6.26 16.29 -17.72
C CYS A 302 -7.37 16.89 -18.60
N PRO A 303 -8.68 16.77 -18.26
CA PRO A 303 -9.75 17.27 -19.13
C PRO A 303 -9.73 18.80 -19.26
N HIS A 304 -9.36 19.50 -18.19
CA HIS A 304 -9.30 20.96 -18.17
C HIS A 304 -8.17 21.49 -19.06
N HIS A 305 -7.02 20.81 -19.06
CA HIS A 305 -5.91 21.15 -19.94
C HIS A 305 -6.25 20.90 -21.42
N PHE A 306 -7.08 19.90 -21.72
CA PHE A 306 -7.55 19.63 -23.07
C PHE A 306 -8.47 20.73 -23.60
N GLU A 307 -9.37 21.26 -22.76
CA GLU A 307 -10.18 22.42 -23.12
C GLU A 307 -9.31 23.67 -23.40
N LEU A 308 -8.24 23.89 -22.63
CA LEU A 308 -7.28 24.96 -22.89
C LEU A 308 -6.50 24.76 -24.20
N TYR A 309 -6.18 23.52 -24.56
CA TYR A 309 -5.57 23.23 -25.85
C TYR A 309 -6.56 23.50 -26.99
N ALA A 310 -7.79 22.99 -26.86
CA ALA A 310 -8.87 23.08 -27.84
C ALA A 310 -9.45 24.49 -28.03
N SER A 311 -9.15 25.42 -27.11
CA SER A 311 -9.67 26.80 -27.14
C SER A 311 -9.31 27.59 -28.41
N LYS A 312 -8.33 27.14 -29.20
CA LYS A 312 -7.95 27.73 -30.49
C LYS A 312 -7.25 26.70 -31.39
N PRO A 313 -7.30 26.89 -32.72
CA PRO A 313 -6.54 26.07 -33.66
C PRO A 313 -5.03 26.08 -33.34
N ARG A 314 -4.36 24.96 -33.57
CA ARG A 314 -2.93 24.76 -33.27
C ARG A 314 -2.14 24.42 -34.51
N SER A 315 -0.98 25.04 -34.70
CA SER A 315 -0.03 24.68 -35.76
C SER A 315 0.94 23.60 -35.26
N TYR A 316 1.40 22.72 -36.15
CA TYR A 316 2.49 21.77 -35.85
C TYR A 316 3.76 22.43 -35.33
N ARG A 317 3.97 23.73 -35.60
CA ARG A 317 5.10 24.53 -35.10
C ARG A 317 5.00 24.89 -33.62
N GLU A 318 3.79 24.83 -33.05
CA GLU A 318 3.56 25.06 -31.62
C GLU A 318 3.75 23.78 -30.79
N LEU A 319 3.97 22.63 -31.44
CA LEU A 319 4.17 21.35 -30.78
C LEU A 319 5.68 21.07 -30.59
N PRO A 320 6.11 20.59 -29.41
CA PRO A 320 5.30 20.11 -28.29
C PRO A 320 4.68 21.25 -27.45
N PHE A 321 3.38 21.14 -27.17
CA PHE A 321 2.66 22.06 -26.31
C PHE A 321 2.64 21.52 -24.88
N ARG A 322 3.49 22.08 -24.02
CA ARG A 322 3.66 21.65 -22.63
C ARG A 322 2.85 22.54 -21.69
N ILE A 323 1.72 22.05 -21.20
CA ILE A 323 0.87 22.77 -20.23
C ILE A 323 1.02 22.15 -18.85
N ALA A 324 1.26 22.98 -17.83
CA ALA A 324 1.48 22.55 -16.45
C ALA A 324 0.63 23.34 -15.47
N GLU A 325 0.30 22.72 -14.33
CA GLU A 325 -0.45 23.35 -13.25
C GLU A 325 -0.07 22.69 -11.91
N LEU A 326 0.13 23.51 -10.87
CA LEU A 326 0.08 23.02 -9.49
C LEU A 326 -1.40 22.82 -9.12
N ALA A 327 -1.94 21.67 -9.47
CA ALA A 327 -3.36 21.44 -9.51
C ALA A 327 -3.87 20.74 -8.25
N LYS A 328 -4.85 21.35 -7.59
CA LYS A 328 -5.57 20.73 -6.46
C LYS A 328 -6.53 19.68 -6.98
N GLN A 329 -6.38 18.46 -6.52
CA GLN A 329 -7.18 17.31 -6.92
C GLN A 329 -7.83 16.65 -5.70
N PHE A 330 -8.98 16.02 -5.92
CA PHE A 330 -9.81 15.46 -4.87
C PHE A 330 -10.17 14.01 -5.19
N ARG A 331 -9.77 13.08 -4.33
CA ARG A 331 -10.07 11.64 -4.48
C ARG A 331 -10.76 11.11 -3.23
N TYR A 332 -11.82 10.35 -3.45
CA TYR A 332 -12.56 9.69 -2.39
C TYR A 332 -11.83 8.42 -1.93
N GLU A 333 -10.75 8.64 -1.19
CA GLU A 333 -10.00 7.56 -0.54
C GLU A 333 -10.78 7.03 0.67
N LYS A 334 -10.81 5.71 0.85
CA LYS A 334 -11.47 5.07 2.00
C LYS A 334 -10.79 5.51 3.28
N SER A 335 -11.58 5.72 4.34
CA SER A 335 -11.07 6.28 5.61
C SER A 335 -9.94 5.45 6.24
N GLY A 336 -9.98 4.12 6.10
CA GLY A 336 -8.95 3.21 6.59
C GLY A 336 -7.65 3.20 5.77
N GLU A 337 -7.64 3.81 4.59
CA GLU A 337 -6.47 3.89 3.72
C GLU A 337 -5.69 5.20 3.91
N LEU A 338 -6.30 6.20 4.55
CA LEU A 338 -5.70 7.51 4.78
C LEU A 338 -4.52 7.41 5.75
N THR A 339 -3.38 7.98 5.37
CA THR A 339 -2.15 7.90 6.15
C THR A 339 -1.38 9.21 6.09
N GLY A 340 -1.49 10.04 7.13
CA GLY A 340 -0.77 11.31 7.24
C GLY A 340 -0.84 12.13 5.95
N LEU A 341 0.31 12.54 5.42
CA LEU A 341 0.41 13.23 4.12
C LEU A 341 0.66 12.28 2.93
N MET A 342 0.97 11.00 3.19
CA MET A 342 1.24 10.01 2.15
C MET A 342 -0.01 9.66 1.31
N ARG A 343 -1.17 9.55 1.97
CA ARG A 343 -2.45 9.25 1.34
C ARG A 343 -3.55 10.12 1.95
N VAL A 344 -3.96 11.11 1.17
CA VAL A 344 -4.91 12.17 1.54
C VAL A 344 -6.03 12.25 0.51
N ARG A 345 -7.13 12.93 0.86
CA ARG A 345 -8.28 13.11 -0.05
C ARG A 345 -8.17 14.37 -0.89
N SER A 346 -7.47 15.38 -0.40
CA SER A 346 -7.13 16.59 -1.14
C SER A 346 -5.62 16.71 -1.21
N PHE A 347 -5.09 16.86 -2.42
CA PHE A 347 -3.66 17.00 -2.66
C PHE A 347 -3.41 17.94 -3.84
N CYS A 348 -2.21 18.51 -3.89
CA CYS A 348 -1.77 19.35 -4.99
C CYS A 348 -0.73 18.59 -5.81
N LEU A 349 -1.08 18.26 -7.06
CA LEU A 349 -0.20 17.57 -7.99
C LEU A 349 0.51 18.60 -8.87
N ALA A 350 1.84 18.48 -9.02
CA ALA A 350 2.57 19.20 -10.06
C ALA A 350 2.32 18.53 -11.41
N ASP A 351 1.11 18.74 -11.93
CA ASP A 351 0.52 18.02 -13.04
C ASP A 351 0.82 18.70 -14.36
N SER A 352 1.03 17.92 -15.41
CA SER A 352 1.33 18.44 -16.73
C SER A 352 0.90 17.48 -17.82
N HIS A 353 0.46 18.08 -18.92
CA HIS A 353 -0.03 17.40 -20.10
C HIS A 353 0.74 17.93 -21.31
N ILE A 354 1.59 17.09 -21.88
CA ILE A 354 2.39 17.45 -23.06
C ILE A 354 1.66 16.93 -24.28
N ILE A 355 1.15 17.84 -25.10
CA ILE A 355 0.49 17.49 -26.35
C ILE A 355 1.53 17.63 -27.45
N CYS A 356 1.88 16.52 -28.10
CA CYS A 356 2.94 16.52 -29.11
C CYS A 356 2.60 15.63 -30.29
N LYS A 357 3.41 15.73 -31.35
CA LYS A 357 3.27 14.84 -32.51
C LYS A 357 3.75 13.44 -32.14
N PRO A 358 3.21 12.36 -32.74
CA PRO A 358 3.62 10.99 -32.43
C PRO A 358 5.14 10.78 -32.51
N GLU A 359 5.81 11.37 -33.51
CA GLU A 359 7.26 11.25 -33.68
C GLU A 359 8.09 11.97 -32.60
N GLN A 360 7.48 12.90 -31.84
CA GLN A 360 8.13 13.62 -30.74
C GLN A 360 8.04 12.87 -29.41
N ALA A 361 7.13 11.90 -29.28
CA ALA A 361 6.75 11.33 -28.00
C ALA A 361 7.93 10.73 -27.23
N MET A 362 8.80 9.98 -27.91
CA MET A 362 9.99 9.38 -27.28
C MET A 362 10.96 10.43 -26.71
N GLY A 363 11.13 11.56 -27.41
CA GLY A 363 11.99 12.66 -26.96
C GLY A 363 11.38 13.40 -25.76
N GLU A 364 10.06 13.60 -25.77
CA GLU A 364 9.35 14.22 -24.66
C GLU A 364 9.36 13.34 -23.41
N VAL A 365 9.15 12.01 -23.54
CA VAL A 365 9.27 11.08 -22.39
C VAL A 365 10.68 11.15 -21.77
N ASN A 366 11.74 11.18 -22.59
CA ASN A 366 13.10 11.34 -22.07
C ASN A 366 13.29 12.67 -21.34
N THR A 367 12.82 13.78 -21.92
CA THR A 367 12.93 15.11 -21.31
C THR A 367 12.18 15.19 -19.97
N VAL A 368 11.04 14.50 -19.86
CA VAL A 368 10.29 14.38 -18.60
C VAL A 368 11.06 13.58 -17.57
N LEU A 369 11.65 12.44 -17.96
CA LEU A 369 12.47 11.64 -17.05
C LEU A 369 13.71 12.42 -16.57
N ASP A 370 14.35 13.21 -17.44
CA ASP A 370 15.46 14.09 -17.05
C ASP A 370 15.03 15.15 -16.01
N LEU A 371 13.81 15.70 -16.15
CA LEU A 371 13.25 16.60 -15.14
C LEU A 371 13.01 15.88 -13.81
N ILE A 372 12.41 14.69 -13.84
CA ILE A 372 12.15 13.89 -12.63
C ILE A 372 13.47 13.56 -11.92
N GLU A 373 14.47 13.10 -12.66
CA GLU A 373 15.80 12.77 -12.11
C GLU A 373 16.51 14.00 -11.53
N TYR A 374 16.36 15.17 -12.14
CA TYR A 374 16.89 16.43 -11.59
C TYR A 374 16.17 16.82 -10.28
N VAL A 375 14.84 16.73 -10.25
CA VAL A 375 14.03 17.03 -9.07
C VAL A 375 14.37 16.07 -7.93
N THR A 376 14.42 14.76 -8.17
CA THR A 376 14.75 13.76 -7.15
C THR A 376 16.15 13.93 -6.61
N ALA A 377 17.14 14.14 -7.47
CA ALA A 377 18.52 14.38 -7.05
C ALA A 377 18.63 15.65 -6.17
N THR A 378 17.94 16.72 -6.53
CA THR A 378 17.92 17.98 -5.74
C THR A 378 17.30 17.77 -4.35
N LEU A 379 16.34 16.85 -4.26
CA LEU A 379 15.67 16.45 -3.02
C LEU A 379 16.44 15.38 -2.22
N GLY A 380 17.63 14.96 -2.68
CA GLY A 380 18.42 13.90 -2.02
C GLY A 380 17.79 12.52 -2.08
N LEU A 381 17.03 12.25 -3.15
CA LEU A 381 16.38 10.99 -3.46
C LEU A 381 17.07 10.36 -4.68
N ASP A 382 17.82 9.27 -4.49
CA ASP A 382 18.65 8.68 -5.54
C ASP A 382 18.06 7.38 -6.12
N THR A 383 18.33 7.14 -7.41
CA THR A 383 17.97 5.89 -8.11
C THR A 383 18.66 4.68 -7.47
N GLY A 384 17.92 3.59 -7.23
CA GLY A 384 18.46 2.34 -6.70
C GLY A 384 18.59 2.27 -5.18
N ASP A 385 18.59 3.40 -4.48
CA ASP A 385 18.42 3.46 -3.01
C ASP A 385 16.96 3.76 -2.65
N ASN A 386 16.41 4.86 -3.19
CA ASN A 386 15.10 5.36 -2.76
C ASN A 386 13.97 5.06 -3.75
N TYR A 387 14.29 4.85 -5.03
CA TYR A 387 13.28 4.54 -6.04
C TYR A 387 13.77 3.64 -7.19
N ARG A 388 12.80 2.97 -7.81
CA ARG A 388 12.97 2.17 -9.02
C ARG A 388 11.85 2.44 -10.01
N TYR A 389 12.11 2.15 -11.28
CA TYR A 389 11.12 2.32 -12.33
C TYR A 389 10.24 1.06 -12.45
N ARG A 390 8.95 1.25 -12.64
CA ARG A 390 7.99 0.19 -12.97
C ARG A 390 7.30 0.55 -14.28
N LEU A 391 7.51 -0.28 -15.30
CA LEU A 391 6.75 -0.18 -16.54
C LEU A 391 5.41 -0.89 -16.35
N SER A 392 4.33 -0.11 -16.26
CA SER A 392 3.00 -0.62 -15.99
C SER A 392 2.25 -0.84 -17.31
N LEU A 393 1.84 -2.08 -17.53
CA LEU A 393 1.24 -2.56 -18.78
C LEU A 393 -0.27 -2.75 -18.65
N GLY A 394 -0.98 -2.64 -19.76
CA GLY A 394 -2.41 -2.95 -19.85
C GLY A 394 -2.68 -4.46 -19.98
N ASP A 395 -3.90 -4.91 -19.68
CA ASP A 395 -4.33 -6.29 -19.95
C ASP A 395 -5.34 -6.33 -21.08
N ARG A 396 -4.97 -6.96 -22.20
CA ARG A 396 -5.79 -7.02 -23.42
C ARG A 396 -7.03 -7.89 -23.25
N LYS A 397 -7.01 -8.81 -22.28
CA LYS A 397 -8.16 -9.66 -21.95
C LYS A 397 -9.20 -8.90 -21.14
N ASP A 398 -8.79 -7.90 -20.37
CA ASP A 398 -9.68 -7.06 -19.58
C ASP A 398 -10.18 -5.86 -20.40
N SER A 399 -11.13 -6.17 -21.28
CA SER A 399 -11.78 -5.14 -22.09
C SER A 399 -12.80 -4.29 -21.33
N THR A 400 -13.00 -4.57 -20.04
CA THR A 400 -13.83 -3.74 -19.17
C THR A 400 -13.04 -2.57 -18.62
N LYS A 401 -11.76 -2.75 -18.29
CA LYS A 401 -10.89 -1.68 -17.80
C LYS A 401 -10.12 -0.99 -18.90
N TYR A 402 -9.60 -1.70 -19.91
CA TYR A 402 -8.67 -1.11 -20.89
C TYR A 402 -9.34 -0.78 -22.22
N TYR A 403 -8.93 0.34 -22.82
CA TYR A 403 -9.43 0.75 -24.13
C TYR A 403 -9.04 -0.27 -25.22
N LYS A 404 -10.02 -0.62 -26.08
CA LYS A 404 -9.87 -1.65 -27.12
C LYS A 404 -9.10 -1.12 -28.34
N ASP A 405 -7.77 -1.13 -28.26
CA ASP A 405 -6.87 -0.73 -29.35
C ASP A 405 -5.50 -1.41 -29.17
N GLU A 406 -5.41 -2.71 -29.49
CA GLU A 406 -4.21 -3.52 -29.25
C GLU A 406 -2.96 -2.93 -29.92
N GLN A 407 -3.10 -2.40 -31.15
CA GLN A 407 -1.99 -1.80 -31.89
C GLN A 407 -1.42 -0.56 -31.18
N SER A 408 -2.30 0.32 -30.67
CA SER A 408 -1.86 1.51 -29.95
C SER A 408 -1.22 1.16 -28.60
N TRP A 409 -1.75 0.14 -27.92
CA TRP A 409 -1.17 -0.39 -26.69
C TRP A 409 0.22 -0.96 -26.90
N ASP A 410 0.41 -1.83 -27.89
CA ASP A 410 1.70 -2.46 -28.17
C ASP A 410 2.75 -1.43 -28.59
N PHE A 411 2.35 -0.44 -29.40
CA PHE A 411 3.22 0.67 -29.76
C PHE A 411 3.65 1.49 -28.54
N ALA A 412 2.70 1.87 -27.68
CA ALA A 412 2.97 2.71 -26.52
C ALA A 412 3.84 1.98 -25.49
N GLU A 413 3.56 0.70 -25.23
CA GLU A 413 4.35 -0.11 -24.30
C GLU A 413 5.77 -0.31 -24.80
N GLU A 414 5.94 -0.62 -26.09
CA GLU A 414 7.26 -0.77 -26.68
C GLU A 414 8.04 0.55 -26.72
N LEU A 415 7.37 1.68 -26.96
CA LEU A 415 8.00 3.00 -26.88
C LEU A 415 8.57 3.26 -25.48
N LEU A 416 7.76 3.06 -24.44
CA LEU A 416 8.21 3.27 -23.04
C LEU A 416 9.30 2.28 -22.63
N ARG A 417 9.18 1.00 -23.02
CA ARG A 417 10.21 -0.04 -22.81
C ARG A 417 11.53 0.35 -23.46
N ARG A 418 11.50 0.82 -24.71
CA ARG A 418 12.69 1.29 -25.43
C ARG A 418 13.34 2.48 -24.76
N VAL A 419 12.55 3.44 -24.26
CA VAL A 419 13.10 4.58 -23.48
C VAL A 419 13.85 4.08 -22.26
N LEU A 420 13.23 3.23 -21.43
CA LEU A 420 13.88 2.70 -20.21
C LEU A 420 15.13 1.88 -20.53
N THR A 421 15.07 1.05 -21.58
CA THR A 421 16.20 0.22 -22.02
C THR A 421 17.36 1.07 -22.54
N GLN A 422 17.10 2.10 -23.34
CA GLN A 422 18.15 3.00 -23.85
C GLN A 422 18.82 3.81 -22.74
N ARG A 423 18.04 4.21 -21.72
CA ARG A 423 18.55 4.86 -20.51
C ARG A 423 19.31 3.90 -19.59
N LYS A 424 19.28 2.58 -19.87
CA LYS A 424 19.80 1.53 -18.98
C LYS A 424 19.23 1.63 -17.56
N ALA A 425 17.97 2.04 -17.46
CA ALA A 425 17.26 2.17 -16.20
C ALA A 425 17.03 0.78 -15.59
N ASN A 426 17.14 0.67 -14.27
CA ASN A 426 16.70 -0.53 -13.56
C ASN A 426 15.16 -0.49 -13.43
N PHE A 427 14.46 -1.33 -14.18
CA PHE A 427 13.01 -1.39 -14.17
C PHE A 427 12.50 -2.83 -14.19
N PHE A 428 11.25 -2.99 -13.75
CA PHE A 428 10.49 -4.23 -13.91
C PHE A 428 9.15 -3.93 -14.57
N GLU A 429 8.58 -4.93 -15.23
CA GLU A 429 7.27 -4.83 -15.86
C GLU A 429 6.20 -5.33 -14.91
N ALA A 430 5.07 -4.63 -14.86
CA ALA A 430 3.92 -5.00 -14.05
C ALA A 430 2.65 -4.99 -14.91
N GLU A 431 2.07 -6.16 -15.12
CA GLU A 431 0.79 -6.30 -15.82
C GLU A 431 -0.35 -5.72 -14.96
N ARG A 432 -1.40 -5.23 -15.63
CA ARG A 432 -2.64 -4.71 -15.02
C ARG A 432 -2.51 -3.44 -14.16
N GLU A 433 -1.32 -2.83 -14.14
CA GLU A 433 -1.02 -1.63 -13.35
C GLU A 433 -1.14 -0.33 -14.16
N ALA A 434 -1.35 -0.40 -15.48
CA ALA A 434 -1.59 0.78 -16.33
C ALA A 434 -2.93 1.46 -16.04
N ALA A 435 -3.10 2.70 -16.49
CA ALA A 435 -4.44 3.31 -16.52
C ALA A 435 -5.22 2.82 -17.74
N PHE A 436 -6.53 3.11 -17.80
CA PHE A 436 -7.39 2.61 -18.88
C PHE A 436 -7.03 3.13 -20.27
N TYR A 437 -6.33 4.27 -20.35
CA TYR A 437 -6.05 5.01 -21.58
C TYR A 437 -4.60 4.90 -22.10
N GLY A 438 -3.75 4.12 -21.42
CA GLY A 438 -2.41 3.82 -21.92
C GLY A 438 -1.40 3.45 -20.83
N PRO A 439 -0.21 2.95 -21.25
CA PRO A 439 0.83 2.48 -20.35
C PRO A 439 1.59 3.63 -19.69
N LYS A 440 2.28 3.33 -18.60
CA LYS A 440 3.01 4.35 -17.83
C LYS A 440 4.30 3.83 -17.22
N ILE A 441 5.29 4.72 -17.16
CA ILE A 441 6.48 4.58 -16.33
C ILE A 441 6.13 5.15 -14.96
N ASP A 442 5.99 4.29 -13.98
CA ASP A 442 5.80 4.68 -12.59
C ASP A 442 7.14 4.73 -11.88
N ILE A 443 7.38 5.80 -11.12
CA ILE A 443 8.53 5.91 -10.23
C ILE A 443 8.05 5.47 -8.84
N GLN A 444 8.44 4.26 -8.46
CA GLN A 444 8.11 3.63 -7.18
C GLN A 444 9.11 4.09 -6.13
N MET A 445 8.66 4.87 -5.14
CA MET A 445 9.50 5.21 -3.99
C MET A 445 9.24 4.25 -2.86
N LYS A 446 10.33 3.79 -2.24
CA LYS A 446 10.28 2.96 -1.06
C LYS A 446 10.30 3.86 0.17
N SER A 447 9.22 3.86 0.94
CA SER A 447 9.20 4.45 2.29
C SER A 447 10.24 3.78 3.18
N PHE A 448 10.61 4.43 4.28
CA PHE A 448 11.54 3.81 5.24
C PHE A 448 10.96 2.53 5.87
N ALA A 449 9.63 2.44 5.97
CA ALA A 449 8.90 1.24 6.36
C ALA A 449 8.98 0.09 5.34
N GLY A 450 9.51 0.34 4.15
CA GLY A 450 9.68 -0.65 3.09
C GLY A 450 8.49 -0.76 2.13
N LYS A 451 7.38 -0.08 2.39
CA LYS A 451 6.24 0.02 1.47
C LYS A 451 6.62 0.87 0.27
N GLU A 452 6.33 0.38 -0.93
CA GLU A 452 6.49 1.13 -2.17
C GLU A 452 5.19 1.87 -2.53
N ASP A 453 5.30 3.15 -2.86
CA ASP A 453 4.21 3.96 -3.39
C ASP A 453 4.66 4.66 -4.68
N THR A 454 3.78 4.72 -5.68
CA THR A 454 4.02 5.52 -6.89
C THR A 454 4.03 7.01 -6.52
N VAL A 455 5.14 7.70 -6.77
CA VAL A 455 5.25 9.14 -6.46
C VAL A 455 5.19 9.99 -7.71
N PHE A 456 5.86 9.54 -8.77
CA PHE A 456 5.81 10.18 -10.07
C PHE A 456 5.35 9.18 -11.12
N THR A 457 4.82 9.71 -12.21
CA THR A 457 4.36 8.91 -13.33
C THR A 457 4.63 9.66 -14.62
N VAL A 458 5.00 8.92 -15.67
CA VAL A 458 5.09 9.40 -17.04
C VAL A 458 4.26 8.46 -17.88
N GLN A 459 3.15 8.94 -18.40
CA GLN A 459 2.13 8.11 -19.03
C GLN A 459 1.92 8.53 -20.46
N TYR A 460 1.87 7.54 -21.35
CA TYR A 460 1.55 7.73 -22.76
C TYR A 460 0.05 7.52 -22.97
N ASP A 461 -0.64 8.54 -23.46
CA ASP A 461 -2.09 8.52 -23.70
C ASP A 461 -2.41 8.70 -25.18
N PHE A 462 -3.10 7.68 -25.72
CA PHE A 462 -3.59 7.63 -27.10
C PHE A 462 -5.12 7.64 -27.18
N VAL A 463 -5.82 7.84 -26.07
CA VAL A 463 -7.29 7.80 -25.97
C VAL A 463 -7.88 9.19 -25.78
N MET A 464 -7.34 10.02 -24.89
CA MET A 464 -7.94 11.35 -24.66
C MET A 464 -7.89 12.26 -25.89
N PRO A 465 -6.83 12.26 -26.74
CA PRO A 465 -6.84 13.02 -27.98
C PRO A 465 -8.08 12.74 -28.84
N LYS A 466 -8.46 11.46 -28.98
CA LYS A 466 -9.67 11.04 -29.71
C LYS A 466 -10.95 11.52 -29.04
N ARG A 467 -11.06 11.33 -27.72
CA ARG A 467 -12.26 11.69 -26.94
C ARG A 467 -12.55 13.19 -26.95
N PHE A 468 -11.52 14.01 -26.86
CA PHE A 468 -11.62 15.48 -26.89
C PHE A 468 -11.47 16.09 -28.28
N LYS A 469 -11.31 15.25 -29.33
CA LYS A 469 -11.10 15.68 -30.71
C LYS A 469 -9.95 16.69 -30.83
N LEU A 470 -8.85 16.43 -30.11
CA LEU A 470 -7.69 17.30 -30.15
C LEU A 470 -7.02 17.17 -31.52
N THR A 471 -6.78 18.31 -32.17
CA THR A 471 -6.12 18.33 -33.48
C THR A 471 -5.03 19.41 -33.56
N TYR A 472 -4.17 19.28 -34.56
CA TYR A 472 -3.28 20.34 -35.02
C TYR A 472 -3.20 20.34 -36.55
N ILE A 473 -2.85 21.49 -37.13
CA ILE A 473 -2.63 21.65 -38.56
C ILE A 473 -1.17 21.32 -38.88
N ASP A 474 -0.96 20.30 -39.71
CA ASP A 474 0.37 19.87 -40.15
C ASP A 474 0.96 20.77 -41.26
N LYS A 475 2.17 20.43 -41.71
CA LYS A 475 2.89 21.16 -42.76
C LYS A 475 2.17 21.13 -44.12
N ASP A 476 1.29 20.14 -44.32
CA ASP A 476 0.54 19.91 -45.55
C ASP A 476 -0.89 20.48 -45.44
N GLN A 477 -1.14 21.33 -44.43
CA GLN A 477 -2.44 21.93 -44.08
C GLN A 477 -3.55 20.91 -43.78
N LYS A 478 -3.18 19.73 -43.27
CA LYS A 478 -4.14 18.71 -42.84
C LYS A 478 -4.27 18.69 -41.33
N GLU A 479 -5.50 18.49 -40.86
CA GLU A 479 -5.74 18.17 -39.46
C GLU A 479 -5.15 16.81 -39.12
N LYS A 480 -4.39 16.77 -38.03
CA LYS A 480 -3.77 15.58 -37.47
C LYS A 480 -4.07 15.49 -35.99
N GLU A 481 -4.21 14.26 -35.50
CA GLU A 481 -4.35 13.95 -34.09
C GLU A 481 -2.97 13.95 -33.41
N PRO A 482 -2.79 14.66 -32.28
CA PRO A 482 -1.60 14.57 -31.46
C PRO A 482 -1.69 13.37 -30.49
N ILE A 483 -0.62 13.14 -29.75
CA ILE A 483 -0.63 12.28 -28.57
C ILE A 483 -0.47 13.12 -27.31
N VAL A 484 -0.83 12.56 -26.16
CA VAL A 484 -0.66 13.21 -24.86
C VAL A 484 0.32 12.43 -24.01
N ILE A 485 1.25 13.13 -23.37
CA ILE A 485 2.08 12.58 -22.29
C ILE A 485 1.65 13.24 -20.99
N HIS A 486 1.09 12.47 -20.06
CA HIS A 486 0.81 12.92 -18.71
C HIS A 486 2.06 12.74 -17.87
N ARG A 487 2.37 13.74 -17.04
CA ARG A 487 3.49 13.61 -16.12
C ARG A 487 3.26 14.38 -14.85
N SER A 488 3.93 13.93 -13.79
CA SER A 488 4.16 14.74 -12.60
C SER A 488 5.66 14.86 -12.32
N SER A 489 6.13 16.08 -12.05
CA SER A 489 7.57 16.41 -11.88
C SER A 489 8.05 16.11 -10.46
N ILE A 490 7.32 16.61 -9.48
CA ILE A 490 7.54 16.40 -8.04
C ILE A 490 6.39 15.65 -7.38
N GLY A 491 5.46 15.10 -8.16
CA GLY A 491 4.34 14.33 -7.64
C GLY A 491 3.35 15.21 -6.87
N ALA A 492 2.63 14.58 -5.93
CA ALA A 492 1.77 15.31 -5.01
C ALA A 492 2.64 15.94 -3.92
N ILE A 493 2.50 17.26 -3.71
CA ILE A 493 3.33 18.02 -2.76
C ILE A 493 3.22 17.44 -1.36
N GLU A 494 2.02 17.06 -0.92
CA GLU A 494 1.76 16.42 0.38
C GLU A 494 2.58 15.13 0.53
N ARG A 495 2.54 14.26 -0.48
CA ARG A 495 3.26 12.98 -0.46
C ARG A 495 4.77 13.19 -0.49
N THR A 496 5.26 14.11 -1.31
CA THR A 496 6.70 14.44 -1.35
C THR A 496 7.16 15.01 -0.03
N MET A 497 6.38 15.89 0.61
CA MET A 497 6.69 16.39 1.96
C MET A 497 6.77 15.25 2.99
N ALA A 498 5.85 14.28 2.97
CA ALA A 498 5.97 13.09 3.83
C ALA A 498 7.31 12.38 3.61
N PHE A 499 7.65 12.04 2.37
CA PHE A 499 8.92 11.36 2.07
C PHE A 499 10.14 12.15 2.54
N LEU A 500 10.16 13.48 2.38
CA LEU A 500 11.27 14.31 2.83
C LEU A 500 11.38 14.33 4.36
N ILE A 501 10.25 14.37 5.08
CA ILE A 501 10.25 14.27 6.55
C ILE A 501 10.87 12.93 6.99
N GLU A 502 10.47 11.80 6.39
CA GLU A 502 10.98 10.47 6.74
C GLU A 502 12.46 10.31 6.35
N ARG A 503 12.85 10.83 5.19
CA ARG A 503 14.21 10.80 4.65
C ARG A 503 15.18 11.52 5.58
N TYR A 504 14.83 12.76 5.94
CA TYR A 504 15.70 13.65 6.72
C TYR A 504 15.49 13.56 8.23
N CYS A 505 14.56 12.73 8.72
CA CYS A 505 14.17 12.70 10.13
C CYS A 505 13.81 14.10 10.68
N GLY A 506 13.23 14.95 9.83
CA GLY A 506 12.94 16.35 10.15
C GLY A 506 14.12 17.33 10.08
N ALA A 507 15.36 16.86 9.88
CA ALA A 507 16.54 17.71 9.69
C ALA A 507 16.70 18.10 8.21
N PHE A 508 15.79 18.94 7.71
CA PHE A 508 15.75 19.34 6.30
C PHE A 508 17.04 20.03 5.82
N PRO A 509 17.37 19.94 4.52
CA PRO A 509 18.40 20.77 3.94
C PRO A 509 18.05 22.26 4.11
N VAL A 510 19.07 23.13 4.20
CA VAL A 510 18.92 24.54 4.57
C VAL A 510 17.84 25.26 3.75
N TRP A 511 17.78 25.03 2.43
CA TRP A 511 16.80 25.69 1.56
C TRP A 511 15.34 25.30 1.84
N LEU A 512 15.09 24.13 2.44
CA LEU A 512 13.76 23.67 2.86
C LEU A 512 13.49 23.91 4.35
N SER A 513 14.49 24.22 5.16
CA SER A 513 14.31 24.34 6.61
C SER A 513 13.41 25.56 6.94
N PRO A 514 12.29 25.38 7.68
CA PRO A 514 11.43 26.49 8.08
C PRO A 514 12.16 27.54 8.94
N VAL A 515 13.14 27.09 9.73
CA VAL A 515 14.04 27.96 10.50
C VAL A 515 15.46 27.63 10.05
N GLN A 516 16.06 28.52 9.27
CA GLN A 516 17.39 28.29 8.69
C GLN A 516 18.51 28.67 9.66
N VAL A 517 18.31 29.77 10.41
CA VAL A 517 19.28 30.29 11.38
C VAL A 517 18.54 30.72 12.63
N SER A 518 19.07 30.35 13.79
CA SER A 518 18.63 30.86 15.10
C SER A 518 19.81 31.56 15.76
N ILE A 519 19.67 32.86 16.01
CA ILE A 519 20.72 33.67 16.62
C ILE A 519 20.49 33.68 18.14
N ILE A 520 21.45 33.13 18.89
CA ILE A 520 21.38 33.03 20.36
C ILE A 520 22.43 33.98 20.95
N PRO A 521 22.03 35.14 21.52
CA PRO A 521 22.98 36.05 22.15
C PRO A 521 23.53 35.45 23.45
N VAL A 522 24.84 35.64 23.70
CA VAL A 522 25.51 35.15 24.94
C VAL A 522 25.04 35.90 26.20
N ALA A 523 24.57 37.14 26.04
CA ALA A 523 24.05 37.98 27.12
C ALA A 523 23.11 39.06 26.56
N ASP A 524 22.22 39.59 27.41
CA ASP A 524 21.19 40.58 27.03
C ASP A 524 21.74 41.83 26.35
N ARG A 525 22.96 42.26 26.71
CA ARG A 525 23.64 43.40 26.05
C ARG A 525 23.90 43.19 24.56
N HIS A 526 23.83 41.95 24.06
CA HIS A 526 24.02 41.60 22.66
C HIS A 526 22.69 41.47 21.89
N THR A 527 21.54 41.59 22.57
CA THR A 527 20.20 41.41 21.95
C THR A 527 19.97 42.41 20.82
N ASP A 528 20.26 43.70 21.03
CA ASP A 528 20.07 44.73 19.98
C ASP A 528 20.93 44.48 18.74
N TYR A 529 22.11 43.88 18.90
CA TYR A 529 22.96 43.50 17.77
C TYR A 529 22.42 42.24 17.09
N ALA A 530 22.00 41.24 17.86
CA ALA A 530 21.41 40.00 17.35
C ALA A 530 20.12 40.24 16.56
N THR A 531 19.25 41.16 16.98
CA THR A 531 18.02 41.53 16.25
C THR A 531 18.27 42.25 14.93
N LYS A 532 19.45 42.85 14.74
CA LYS A 532 19.82 43.55 13.50
C LYS A 532 20.43 42.63 12.44
N LEU A 533 20.92 41.47 12.83
CA LEU A 533 21.40 40.42 11.93
C LEU A 533 20.20 39.63 11.38
#